data_AF-A0A415H154-F1
#
_entry.id   AF-A0A415H154-F1
#
_cell.length_a   1.000
_cell.length_b   1.000
_cell.length_c   1.000
_cell.angle_alpha   90.00
_cell.angle_beta   90.00
_cell.angle_gamma   90.00
#
_symmetry.space_group_name_H-M   'P 1'
#
loop_
_entity.id
_entity.type
_entity.pdbx_description
1 polymer ?
#
loop_
_entity_poly.entity_id
_entity_poly.type
_entity_poly.pdbx_seq_one_letter_code
_entity_poly.pdbx_strand_id
1 'polypeptide(L)'
;MYEVLKKLQDTNEFERLKELELSEEEVESALKQIMDSVDNENILKAPLLETFSGEQVTDLKKSLENKLGQITFEVTQKCNLRCDYCIYQEENPKFRDFSQHGDMSFEIAKKGTWRYVL
;
A
#
# COMPACT_ATOMS: atom_id res chain seq x y z
N MET A 1 -3.90 21.67 22.20
CA MET A 1 -4.18 21.22 20.82
C MET A 1 -3.92 19.72 20.62
N TYR A 2 -2.67 19.25 20.72
CA TYR A 2 -2.31 17.84 20.41
C TYR A 2 -3.12 16.81 21.21
N GLU A 3 -3.24 16.97 22.52
CA GLU A 3 -3.93 16.01 23.38
C GLU A 3 -5.42 15.89 23.05
N VAL A 4 -6.07 17.02 22.76
CA VAL A 4 -7.47 17.08 22.32
C VAL A 4 -7.64 16.37 20.98
N LEU A 5 -6.80 16.67 19.99
CA LEU A 5 -6.85 16.03 18.68
C LEU A 5 -6.59 14.51 18.76
N LYS A 6 -5.59 14.10 19.56
CA LYS A 6 -5.26 12.70 19.79
C LYS A 6 -6.42 11.95 20.45
N LYS A 7 -7.03 12.53 21.48
CA LYS A 7 -8.18 11.93 22.17
C LYS A 7 -9.37 11.75 21.22
N LEU A 8 -9.64 12.75 20.36
CA LEU A 8 -10.67 12.64 19.33
C LEU A 8 -10.36 11.52 18.33
N GLN A 9 -9.10 11.37 17.89
CA GLN A 9 -8.70 10.30 16.97
C GLN A 9 -8.81 8.91 17.61
N ASP A 10 -8.34 8.76 18.85
CA ASP A 10 -8.30 7.47 19.54
C ASP A 10 -9.70 6.96 19.92
N THR A 11 -10.60 7.88 20.28
CA THR A 11 -11.91 7.53 20.82
C THR A 11 -13.06 7.72 19.85
N ASN A 12 -12.92 8.63 18.87
CA ASN A 12 -13.99 9.08 17.98
C ASN A 12 -15.26 9.54 18.72
N GLU A 13 -15.13 9.99 19.98
CA GLU A 13 -16.23 10.41 20.84
C GLU A 13 -15.94 11.77 21.48
N PHE A 14 -16.79 12.76 21.20
CA PHE A 14 -16.59 14.14 21.68
C PHE A 14 -16.71 14.26 23.21
N GLU A 15 -17.65 13.53 23.82
CA GLU A 15 -17.89 13.58 25.28
C GLU A 15 -16.66 13.16 26.11
N ARG A 16 -15.80 12.31 25.52
CA ARG A 16 -14.58 11.80 26.16
C ARG A 16 -13.47 12.84 26.27
N LEU A 17 -13.65 14.03 25.69
CA LEU A 17 -12.77 15.17 25.94
C LEU A 17 -12.82 15.64 27.40
N LYS A 18 -13.93 15.39 28.11
CA LYS A 18 -14.07 15.67 29.55
C LYS A 18 -13.14 14.81 30.42
N GLU A 19 -12.58 13.74 29.88
CA GLU A 19 -11.59 12.89 30.57
C GLU A 19 -10.19 13.51 30.57
N LEU A 20 -9.96 14.59 29.81
CA LEU A 20 -8.68 15.28 29.78
C LEU A 20 -8.53 16.16 31.02
N GLU A 21 -7.32 16.21 31.57
CA GLU A 21 -6.96 17.12 32.67
C GLU A 21 -6.71 18.54 32.14
N LEU A 22 -7.71 19.11 31.44
CA LEU A 22 -7.68 20.44 30.85
C LEU A 22 -8.89 21.25 31.33
N SER A 23 -8.73 22.56 31.44
CA SER A 23 -9.87 23.46 31.67
C SER A 23 -10.77 23.55 30.44
N GLU A 24 -12.03 23.94 30.63
CA GLU A 24 -12.97 24.13 29.51
C GLU A 24 -12.44 25.17 28.49
N GLU A 25 -11.82 26.25 28.97
CA GLU A 25 -11.22 27.30 28.13
C GLU A 25 -10.07 26.77 27.26
N GLU A 26 -9.23 25.89 27.81
CA GLU A 26 -8.13 25.26 27.08
C GLU A 26 -8.63 24.29 26.00
N VAL A 27 -9.67 23.53 26.31
CA VAL A 27 -10.32 22.62 25.35
C VAL A 27 -10.95 23.43 24.22
N GLU A 28 -11.69 24.50 24.54
CA GLU A 28 -12.31 25.38 23.54
C GLU A 28 -11.26 26.03 22.63
N SER A 29 -10.17 26.55 23.22
CA SER A 29 -9.05 27.13 22.46
C SER A 29 -8.39 26.10 21.55
N ALA A 30 -8.19 24.87 22.02
CA ALA A 30 -7.65 23.79 21.23
C ALA A 30 -8.56 23.39 20.06
N LEU A 31 -9.88 23.33 20.27
CA LEU A 31 -10.85 23.03 19.22
C LEU A 31 -10.87 24.13 18.14
N LYS A 32 -10.84 25.40 18.55
CA LYS A 32 -10.74 26.53 17.60
C LYS A 32 -9.47 26.44 16.75
N GLN A 33 -8.31 26.17 17.37
CA GLN A 33 -7.07 25.99 16.62
C GLN A 33 -7.13 24.82 15.64
N ILE A 34 -7.77 23.70 16.01
CA ILE A 34 -7.96 22.57 15.10
C ILE A 34 -8.83 22.98 13.90
N MET A 35 -9.94 23.69 14.14
CA MET A 35 -10.81 24.19 13.07
C MET A 35 -10.06 25.16 12.15
N ASP A 36 -9.32 26.11 12.71
CA ASP A 36 -8.52 27.07 11.96
C ASP A 36 -7.48 26.36 11.09
N SER A 37 -6.81 25.32 11.61
CA SER A 37 -5.89 24.50 10.82
C SER A 37 -6.59 23.77 9.67
N VAL A 38 -7.77 23.18 9.94
CA VAL A 38 -8.56 22.48 8.92
C VAL A 38 -8.95 23.41 7.77
N ASP A 39 -9.39 24.62 8.10
CA ASP A 39 -9.83 25.60 7.12
C ASP A 39 -8.66 26.21 6.32
N ASN A 40 -7.58 26.59 7.01
CA ASN A 40 -6.41 27.22 6.39
C ASN A 40 -5.65 26.25 5.48
N GLU A 41 -5.58 24.97 5.86
CA GLU A 41 -4.88 23.93 5.09
C GLU A 41 -5.80 23.17 4.12
N ASN A 42 -7.10 23.50 4.09
CA ASN A 42 -8.10 22.83 3.24
C ASN A 42 -8.19 21.31 3.46
N ILE A 43 -7.95 20.83 4.69
CA ILE A 43 -7.80 19.40 5.03
C ILE A 43 -9.03 18.58 4.61
N LEU A 44 -10.23 19.15 4.73
CA LEU A 44 -11.50 18.48 4.46
C LEU A 44 -12.20 18.95 3.16
N LYS A 45 -11.47 19.59 2.24
CA LYS A 45 -12.03 20.06 0.95
C LYS A 45 -11.85 19.06 -0.20
N ALA A 46 -11.58 17.79 0.11
CA ALA A 46 -11.54 16.76 -0.91
C ALA A 46 -12.92 16.64 -1.58
N PRO A 47 -13.02 16.70 -2.93
CA PRO A 47 -14.28 16.49 -3.61
C PRO A 47 -14.78 15.06 -3.35
N LEU A 48 -16.10 14.85 -3.43
CA LEU A 48 -16.69 13.52 -3.33
C LEU A 48 -16.05 12.59 -4.37
N LEU A 49 -15.51 11.46 -3.91
CA LEU A 49 -14.90 10.46 -4.78
C LEU A 49 -16.01 9.68 -5.50
N GLU A 50 -16.38 10.11 -6.70
CA GLU A 50 -17.36 9.39 -7.54
C GLU A 50 -16.75 8.18 -8.24
N THR A 51 -15.49 8.30 -8.66
CA THR A 51 -14.71 7.22 -9.27
C THR A 51 -13.23 7.41 -8.98
N PHE A 52 -12.47 6.32 -8.96
CA PHE A 52 -11.02 6.41 -8.99
C PHE A 52 -10.56 7.06 -10.30
N SER A 53 -9.47 7.83 -10.22
CA SER A 53 -8.80 8.41 -11.37
C SER A 53 -7.55 7.60 -11.74
N GLY A 54 -7.16 7.66 -13.01
CA GLY A 54 -5.97 6.98 -13.53
C GLY A 54 -6.28 5.95 -14.60
N GLU A 55 -5.23 5.47 -15.27
CA GLU A 55 -5.33 4.57 -16.42
C GLU A 55 -5.97 3.23 -16.08
N GLN A 56 -5.89 2.79 -14.82
CA GLN A 56 -6.59 1.61 -14.33
C GLN A 56 -8.13 1.74 -14.41
N VAL A 57 -8.66 2.96 -14.56
CA VAL A 57 -10.08 3.24 -14.77
C VAL A 57 -10.35 3.74 -16.19
N THR A 58 -9.55 4.68 -16.69
CA THR A 58 -9.81 5.34 -17.98
C THR A 58 -9.33 4.54 -19.19
N ASP A 59 -8.33 3.66 -19.02
CA ASP A 59 -7.68 2.97 -20.13
C ASP A 59 -7.15 1.58 -19.71
N LEU A 60 -7.96 0.86 -18.91
CA LEU A 60 -7.55 -0.41 -18.29
C LEU A 60 -7.08 -1.42 -19.34
N LYS A 61 -7.83 -1.52 -20.45
CA LYS A 61 -7.50 -2.46 -21.53
C LYS A 61 -6.13 -2.17 -22.12
N LYS A 62 -5.84 -0.92 -22.47
CA LYS A 62 -4.52 -0.54 -23.01
C LYS A 62 -3.42 -0.72 -21.97
N SER A 63 -3.70 -0.45 -20.70
CA SER A 63 -2.73 -0.62 -19.62
C SER A 63 -2.36 -2.10 -19.44
N LEU A 64 -3.36 -2.99 -19.43
CA LEU A 64 -3.16 -4.44 -19.37
C LEU A 64 -2.43 -4.97 -20.61
N GLU A 65 -2.76 -4.47 -21.80
CA GLU A 65 -2.21 -4.98 -23.06
C GLU A 65 -0.82 -4.41 -23.38
N ASN A 66 -0.54 -3.17 -23.00
CA ASN A 66 0.63 -2.42 -23.49
C ASN A 66 1.52 -1.83 -22.40
N LYS A 67 1.13 -1.90 -21.11
CA LYS A 67 1.91 -1.34 -20.00
C LYS A 67 2.36 -2.42 -19.03
N LEU A 68 2.99 -3.47 -19.55
CA LEU A 68 3.79 -4.35 -18.73
C LEU A 68 4.88 -3.50 -18.06
N GLY A 69 4.82 -3.32 -16.74
CA GLY A 69 5.77 -2.47 -15.99
C GLY A 69 6.95 -3.23 -15.38
N GLN A 70 6.81 -4.55 -15.24
CA GLN A 70 7.81 -5.39 -14.59
C GLN A 70 7.81 -6.79 -15.19
N ILE A 71 9.01 -7.34 -15.35
CA ILE A 71 9.23 -8.75 -15.66
C ILE A 71 10.01 -9.34 -14.49
N THR A 72 9.53 -10.46 -13.94
CA THR A 72 10.24 -11.22 -12.90
C THR A 72 10.80 -12.49 -13.52
N PHE A 73 12.11 -12.68 -13.42
CA PHE A 73 12.79 -13.88 -13.90
C PHE A 73 13.09 -14.82 -12.73
N GLU A 74 12.55 -16.03 -12.80
CA GLU A 74 12.92 -17.13 -11.91
C GLU A 74 14.22 -17.77 -12.43
N VAL A 75 15.36 -17.26 -11.98
CA VAL A 75 16.69 -17.66 -12.51
C VAL A 75 17.11 -19.06 -12.05
N THR A 76 16.61 -19.49 -10.89
CA THR A 76 16.81 -20.83 -10.34
C THR A 76 15.63 -21.19 -9.44
N GLN A 77 15.32 -22.47 -9.37
CA GLN A 77 14.37 -23.04 -8.40
C GLN A 77 15.07 -23.61 -7.17
N LYS A 78 16.41 -23.68 -7.20
CA LYS A 78 17.20 -24.20 -6.09
C LYS A 78 17.18 -23.19 -4.95
N CYS A 79 16.56 -23.59 -3.84
CA CYS A 79 16.57 -22.84 -2.60
C CYS A 79 17.22 -23.67 -1.48
N ASN A 80 18.13 -23.06 -0.73
CA ASN A 80 18.79 -23.67 0.43
C ASN A 80 17.99 -23.49 1.74
N LEU A 81 16.77 -22.94 1.66
CA LEU A 81 15.84 -22.80 2.78
C LEU A 81 14.61 -23.69 2.56
N ARG A 82 13.94 -24.05 3.65
CA ARG A 82 12.67 -24.80 3.67
C ARG A 82 11.68 -24.04 4.53
N CYS A 83 11.17 -22.95 3.99
CA CYS A 83 10.22 -22.11 4.71
C CYS A 83 8.81 -22.72 4.58
N ASP A 84 8.11 -22.89 5.70
CA ASP A 84 6.77 -23.50 5.74
C ASP A 84 5.72 -22.72 4.94
N TYR A 85 5.92 -21.41 4.79
CA TYR A 85 5.05 -20.53 4.01
C TYR A 85 5.45 -20.45 2.52
N CYS A 86 6.47 -21.19 2.08
CA CYS A 86 6.92 -21.16 0.69
C CYS A 86 5.94 -21.91 -0.22
N ILE A 87 5.57 -21.32 -1.36
CA ILE A 87 4.70 -21.98 -2.34
C ILE A 87 5.34 -23.21 -3.01
N TYR A 88 6.67 -23.28 -2.95
CA TYR A 88 7.45 -24.42 -3.43
C TYR A 88 7.62 -25.48 -2.33
N GLN A 89 7.05 -25.33 -1.13
CA GLN A 89 7.14 -26.35 -0.08
C GLN A 89 6.24 -27.54 -0.39
N GLU A 90 6.71 -28.76 -0.09
CA GLU A 90 6.02 -30.02 -0.41
C GLU A 90 4.62 -30.13 0.22
N GLU A 91 4.41 -29.48 1.35
CA GLU A 91 3.13 -29.41 2.05
C GLU A 91 2.09 -28.53 1.34
N ASN A 92 2.51 -27.73 0.35
CA ASN A 92 1.59 -26.92 -0.45
C ASN A 92 0.85 -27.84 -1.44
N PRO A 93 -0.50 -27.88 -1.43
CA PRO A 93 -1.27 -28.72 -2.36
C PRO A 93 -1.04 -28.41 -3.85
N LYS A 94 -0.47 -27.25 -4.17
CA LYS A 94 -0.08 -26.81 -5.52
C LYS A 94 1.44 -26.74 -5.69
N PHE A 95 2.16 -27.59 -4.96
CA PHE A 95 3.61 -27.68 -4.97
C PHE A 95 4.19 -27.68 -6.39
N ARG A 96 5.07 -26.72 -6.63
CA ARG A 96 6.06 -26.78 -7.70
C ARG A 96 7.35 -27.24 -7.07
N ASP A 97 7.88 -28.37 -7.52
CA ASP A 97 9.12 -28.93 -7.02
C ASP A 97 10.29 -27.95 -7.20
N PHE A 98 11.14 -27.83 -6.18
CA PHE A 98 12.35 -26.99 -6.16
C PHE A 98 13.42 -27.43 -7.20
N SER A 99 13.23 -28.55 -7.89
CA SER A 99 14.31 -29.19 -8.65
C SER A 99 13.97 -29.57 -10.10
N GLN A 100 12.73 -29.37 -10.58
CA GLN A 100 12.32 -29.94 -11.87
C GLN A 100 12.76 -29.15 -13.10
N HIS A 101 13.26 -27.91 -12.94
CA HIS A 101 13.72 -27.10 -14.05
C HIS A 101 15.19 -26.68 -13.91
N GLY A 102 15.91 -26.69 -15.04
CA GLY A 102 17.29 -26.22 -15.10
C GLY A 102 17.39 -24.71 -14.89
N ASP A 103 18.54 -24.26 -14.36
CA ASP A 103 18.80 -22.84 -14.12
C ASP A 103 18.74 -22.04 -15.43
N MET A 104 18.17 -20.83 -15.37
CA MET A 104 18.08 -19.95 -16.52
C MET A 104 19.48 -19.51 -16.95
N SER A 105 19.84 -19.73 -18.21
CA SER A 105 21.10 -19.22 -18.74
C SER A 105 21.09 -17.70 -18.84
N PHE A 106 22.26 -17.09 -18.65
CA PHE A 106 22.44 -15.65 -18.79
C PHE A 106 21.99 -15.12 -20.16
N GLU A 107 22.25 -15.86 -21.23
CA GLU A 107 21.86 -15.47 -22.59
C GLU A 107 20.34 -15.38 -22.77
N ILE A 108 19.57 -16.27 -22.12
CA ILE A 108 18.11 -16.22 -22.14
C ILE A 108 17.62 -15.01 -21.34
N ALA A 109 18.14 -14.81 -20.12
CA ALA A 109 17.79 -13.67 -19.29
C ALA A 109 18.07 -12.34 -20.02
N LYS A 110 19.25 -12.24 -20.66
CA LYS A 110 19.62 -11.09 -21.48
C LYS A 110 18.64 -10.88 -22.63
N LYS A 111 18.36 -11.89 -23.45
CA LYS A 111 17.38 -11.73 -24.55
C LYS A 111 16.01 -11.25 -24.07
N GLY A 112 15.52 -11.76 -22.95
CA GLY A 112 14.25 -11.34 -22.34
C GLY A 112 14.24 -9.85 -21.96
N THR A 113 15.29 -9.38 -21.29
CA THR A 113 15.43 -7.97 -20.90
C THR A 113 15.53 -7.04 -22.12
N TRP A 114 16.31 -7.41 -23.13
CA TRP A 114 16.53 -6.55 -24.30
C TRP A 114 15.28 -6.38 -25.17
N ARG A 115 14.37 -7.36 -25.18
CA ARG A 115 13.07 -7.25 -25.87
C ARG A 115 12.09 -6.28 -25.19
N TYR A 116 12.32 -5.97 -23.91
CA TYR A 116 11.46 -5.09 -23.11
C TYR A 116 11.94 -3.63 -23.09
N VAL A 117 13.24 -3.40 -23.31
CA VAL A 117 13.86 -2.05 -23.26
C VAL A 117 13.89 -1.37 -24.65
N LEU A 118 13.49 -2.05 -25.73
CA LEU A 118 13.42 -1.55 -27.11
C LEU A 118 12.02 -1.76 -27.70
#